data_AF-A0A7C9A0D2-F1
#
_entry.id   AF-A0A7C9A0D2-F1
#
_cell.length_a   1.000
_cell.length_b   1.000
_cell.length_c   1.000
_cell.angle_alpha   90.00
_cell.angle_beta   90.00
_cell.angle_gamma   90.00
#
_symmetry.space_group_name_H-M   'P 1'
#
loop_
_entity.id
_entity.type
_entity.pdbx_description
1 polymer ?
#
loop_
_entity_poly.entity_id
_entity_poly.type
_entity_poly.pdbx_seq_one_letter_code
_entity_poly.pdbx_strand_id
1 'polypeptide(L)'
;CTTLVCNLGQNGNSSICNNHYCSACGIIRFGFSPKLDGISTLSSSWRAHVSIPDDLEAEFAFMNVKRAMLVCRVIAGRVGCDPMVADKEEPGFDSLVGRSESGSGKLDDDELLVFNPRAVLPCFLIVYSV
;
A
#
# COMPACT_ATOMS: atom_id res chain seq x y z
N CYS A 1 -1.57 -1.55 -4.53
CA CYS A 1 -1.01 -0.85 -5.72
C CYS A 1 -0.82 0.64 -5.40
N THR A 2 -0.14 1.42 -6.25
CA THR A 2 -0.01 2.88 -6.18
C THR A 2 -0.18 3.51 -7.57
N THR A 3 -0.22 4.84 -7.67
CA THR A 3 -0.44 5.58 -8.93
C THR A 3 0.72 6.52 -9.27
N LEU A 4 0.91 6.71 -10.57
CA LEU A 4 1.86 7.63 -11.20
C LEU A 4 1.12 8.56 -12.16
N VAL A 5 1.48 9.85 -12.19
CA VAL A 5 1.03 10.82 -13.20
C VAL A 5 2.22 11.45 -13.94
N CYS A 6 3.36 10.74 -13.94
CA CYS A 6 4.60 11.19 -14.57
C CYS A 6 5.27 10.03 -15.32
N ASN A 7 6.50 10.25 -15.78
CA ASN A 7 7.25 9.30 -16.60
C ASN A 7 8.36 8.59 -15.80
N LEU A 8 8.25 8.54 -14.46
CA LEU A 8 9.16 7.75 -13.63
C LEU A 8 9.10 6.28 -14.07
N GLY A 9 10.26 5.66 -14.27
CA GLY A 9 10.42 4.29 -14.75
C GLY A 9 10.37 4.13 -16.28
N GLN A 10 9.98 5.14 -17.04
CA GLN A 10 9.92 5.05 -18.51
C GLN A 10 11.28 5.35 -19.13
N ASN A 11 11.75 4.49 -20.04
CA ASN A 11 13.00 4.67 -20.80
C ASN A 11 14.22 4.99 -19.90
N GLY A 12 14.29 4.38 -18.72
CA GLY A 12 15.36 4.61 -17.75
C GLY A 12 15.25 5.91 -16.93
N ASN A 13 14.15 6.66 -17.06
CA ASN A 13 13.91 7.85 -16.26
C ASN A 13 13.75 7.50 -14.78
N SER A 14 14.67 7.96 -13.93
CA SER A 14 14.65 7.78 -12.47
C SER A 14 14.29 9.06 -11.71
N SER A 15 13.89 10.13 -12.40
CA SER A 15 13.57 11.41 -11.79
C SER A 15 12.18 11.42 -11.17
N ILE A 16 12.10 11.64 -9.86
CA ILE A 16 10.83 11.87 -9.16
C ILE A 16 10.29 13.28 -9.47
N CYS A 17 8.97 13.41 -9.62
CA CYS A 17 8.33 14.71 -9.83
C CYS A 17 7.89 15.37 -8.51
N ASN A 18 7.46 16.63 -8.58
CA ASN A 18 6.88 17.37 -7.44
C ASN A 18 5.34 17.45 -7.50
N ASN A 19 4.70 16.67 -8.38
CA ASN A 19 3.25 16.73 -8.55
C ASN A 19 2.53 16.06 -7.36
N HIS A 20 1.67 16.79 -6.67
CA HIS A 20 0.92 16.31 -5.50
C HIS A 20 -0.01 15.13 -5.80
N TYR A 21 -0.44 14.96 -7.05
CA TYR A 21 -1.27 13.83 -7.48
C TYR A 21 -0.46 12.57 -7.81
N CYS A 22 0.88 12.62 -7.75
CA CYS A 22 1.74 11.49 -8.06
C CYS A 22 2.07 10.70 -6.79
N SER A 23 1.15 9.81 -6.38
CA SER A 23 1.26 9.01 -5.15
C SER A 23 2.61 8.31 -4.98
N ALA A 24 3.11 7.65 -6.04
CA ALA A 24 4.39 6.96 -5.97
C ALA A 24 5.58 7.91 -5.69
N CYS A 25 5.65 9.05 -6.35
CA CYS A 25 6.69 10.07 -6.10
C CYS A 25 6.55 10.68 -4.70
N GLY A 26 5.30 10.87 -4.24
CA GLY A 26 5.01 11.31 -2.88
C GLY A 26 5.54 10.33 -1.83
N ILE A 27 5.26 9.02 -2.00
CA ILE A 27 5.73 7.97 -1.10
C ILE A 27 7.26 7.85 -1.13
N ILE A 28 7.88 7.91 -2.31
CA ILE A 28 9.36 7.85 -2.43
C ILE A 28 10.01 9.04 -1.70
N ARG A 29 9.42 10.24 -1.79
CA ARG A 29 10.01 11.44 -1.21
C ARG A 29 9.74 11.60 0.28
N PHE A 30 8.53 11.31 0.71
CA PHE A 30 8.04 11.66 2.04
C PHE A 30 7.70 10.44 2.89
N GLY A 31 7.75 9.24 2.32
CA GLY A 31 7.27 8.01 2.96
C GLY A 31 5.75 7.88 2.90
N PHE A 32 5.24 6.84 3.54
CA PHE A 32 3.81 6.63 3.68
C PHE A 32 3.20 7.64 4.66
N SER A 33 1.95 8.06 4.38
CA SER A 33 1.25 9.05 5.20
C SER A 33 0.87 8.48 6.57
N PRO A 34 1.15 9.18 7.68
CA PRO A 34 0.70 8.80 9.03
C PRO A 34 -0.79 9.08 9.26
N LYS A 35 -1.48 9.72 8.30
CA LYS A 35 -2.92 10.04 8.41
C LYS A 35 -3.83 8.84 8.09
N LEU A 36 -3.26 7.71 7.72
CA LEU A 36 -4.00 6.48 7.46
C LEU A 36 -4.06 5.65 8.74
N ASP A 37 -5.18 4.96 8.95
CA ASP A 37 -5.37 4.04 10.10
C ASP A 37 -4.47 2.79 10.02
N GLY A 38 -3.66 2.68 8.97
CA GLY A 38 -2.63 1.67 8.75
C GLY A 38 -2.22 1.61 7.29
N ILE A 39 -1.14 0.91 7.00
CA ILE A 39 -0.69 0.60 5.65
C ILE A 39 -1.02 -0.85 5.37
N SER A 40 -1.94 -1.06 4.43
CA SER A 40 -2.23 -2.38 3.89
C SER A 40 -1.07 -2.85 3.01
N THR A 41 -0.53 -4.03 3.33
CA THR A 41 0.48 -4.73 2.54
C THR A 41 -0.06 -6.10 2.15
N LEU A 42 0.22 -6.50 0.90
CA LEU A 42 -0.43 -7.66 0.27
C LEU A 42 0.65 -8.63 -0.19
N SER A 43 0.43 -9.93 0.04
CA SER A 43 1.41 -10.99 -0.20
C SER A 43 1.69 -11.27 -1.69
N SER A 44 0.80 -10.88 -2.60
CA SER A 44 0.92 -11.13 -4.05
C SER A 44 0.69 -9.88 -4.91
N SER A 45 1.33 -9.86 -6.08
CA SER A 45 1.16 -8.79 -7.08
C SER A 45 -0.27 -8.70 -7.60
N TRP A 46 -0.96 -9.84 -7.75
CA TRP A 46 -2.37 -9.87 -8.15
C TRP A 46 -3.27 -9.17 -7.13
N ARG A 47 -3.15 -9.53 -5.84
CA ARG A 47 -3.92 -8.86 -4.77
C ARG A 47 -3.58 -7.38 -4.71
N ALA A 48 -2.30 -7.03 -4.87
CA ALA A 48 -1.87 -5.64 -4.95
C ALA A 48 -2.51 -4.90 -6.13
N HIS A 49 -2.62 -5.53 -7.31
CA HIS A 49 -3.22 -4.96 -8.51
C HIS A 49 -4.70 -4.62 -8.31
N VAL A 50 -5.48 -5.58 -7.82
CA VAL A 50 -6.94 -5.44 -7.63
C VAL A 50 -7.32 -4.57 -6.43
N SER A 51 -6.33 -4.12 -5.63
CA SER A 51 -6.54 -3.21 -4.50
C SER A 51 -6.92 -1.78 -4.92
N ILE A 52 -6.84 -1.46 -6.21
CA ILE A 52 -7.24 -0.16 -6.77
C ILE A 52 -8.37 -0.41 -7.78
N PRO A 53 -9.47 0.37 -7.76
CA PRO A 53 -10.61 0.18 -8.65
C PRO A 53 -10.21 0.15 -10.14
N ASP A 54 -10.74 -0.79 -10.92
CA ASP A 54 -10.36 -1.01 -12.33
C ASP A 54 -10.59 0.22 -13.22
N ASP A 55 -11.62 1.00 -12.92
CA ASP A 55 -12.02 2.22 -13.62
C ASP A 55 -11.14 3.45 -13.31
N LEU A 56 -10.29 3.40 -12.28
CA LEU A 56 -9.45 4.54 -11.89
C LEU A 56 -8.59 5.08 -13.04
N GLU A 57 -8.05 4.23 -13.90
CA GLU A 57 -7.25 4.69 -15.04
C GLU A 57 -8.10 5.42 -16.09
N ALA A 58 -9.34 4.95 -16.32
CA ALA A 58 -10.26 5.56 -17.26
C ALA A 58 -10.81 6.89 -16.72
N GLU A 59 -11.21 6.93 -15.45
CA GLU A 59 -11.73 8.15 -14.79
C GLU A 59 -10.70 9.28 -14.76
N PHE A 60 -9.42 8.93 -14.53
CA PHE A 60 -8.33 9.90 -14.42
C PHE A 60 -7.41 9.89 -15.66
N ALA A 61 -7.91 9.42 -16.80
CA ALA A 61 -7.16 9.37 -18.06
C ALA A 61 -6.63 10.75 -18.49
N PHE A 62 -7.38 11.82 -18.20
CA PHE A 62 -6.97 13.20 -18.47
C PHE A 62 -5.70 13.63 -17.72
N MET A 63 -5.35 12.93 -16.62
CA MET A 63 -4.13 13.15 -15.85
C MET A 63 -2.98 12.25 -16.30
N ASN A 64 -3.19 11.40 -17.31
CA ASN A 64 -2.27 10.35 -17.73
C ASN A 64 -1.85 9.47 -16.54
N VAL A 65 -2.84 9.11 -15.70
CA VAL A 65 -2.60 8.24 -14.54
C VAL A 65 -2.20 6.84 -15.01
N LYS A 66 -1.27 6.22 -14.29
CA LYS A 66 -0.79 4.86 -14.53
C LYS A 66 -0.69 4.13 -13.20
N ARG A 67 -0.90 2.82 -13.21
CA ARG A 67 -0.62 1.96 -12.04
C ARG A 67 0.85 1.65 -11.89
N ALA A 68 1.26 1.43 -10.65
CA ALA A 68 2.55 0.86 -10.30
C ALA A 68 2.46 0.10 -8.98
N MET A 69 3.37 -0.84 -8.74
CA MET A 69 3.47 -1.55 -7.47
C MET A 69 4.70 -1.11 -6.70
N LEU A 70 4.54 -0.90 -5.40
CA LEU A 70 5.66 -0.74 -4.48
C LEU A 70 5.94 -2.08 -3.80
N VAL A 71 7.12 -2.63 -4.05
CA VAL A 71 7.64 -3.75 -3.26
C VAL A 71 8.33 -3.15 -2.05
N CYS A 72 7.83 -3.47 -0.86
CA CYS A 72 8.31 -2.91 0.40
C CYS A 72 8.92 -3.99 1.28
N ARG A 73 9.98 -3.63 2.01
CA ARG A 73 10.41 -4.38 3.19
C ARG A 73 9.58 -3.90 4.37
N VAL A 74 8.97 -4.82 5.10
CA VAL A 74 8.07 -4.50 6.22
C VAL A 74 8.67 -4.99 7.52
N ILE A 75 8.74 -4.11 8.52
CA ILE A 75 9.07 -4.45 9.91
C ILE A 75 7.73 -4.69 10.64
N ALA A 76 7.25 -5.94 10.62
CA ALA A 76 5.92 -6.26 11.13
C ALA A 76 5.78 -6.08 12.66
N GLY A 77 6.88 -6.15 13.41
CA GLY A 77 6.85 -6.06 14.87
C GLY A 77 6.04 -7.20 15.49
N ARG A 78 5.30 -6.89 16.56
CA ARG A 78 4.34 -7.82 17.17
C ARG A 78 3.09 -7.87 16.31
N VAL A 79 2.85 -9.02 15.69
CA VAL A 79 1.72 -9.26 14.80
C VAL A 79 0.55 -9.78 15.61
N GLY A 80 -0.58 -9.08 15.57
CA GLY A 80 -1.83 -9.54 16.15
C GLY A 80 -2.69 -10.29 15.13
N CYS A 81 -3.50 -11.22 15.64
CA CYS A 81 -4.51 -11.93 14.86
C CYS A 81 -5.88 -11.51 15.41
N ASP A 82 -6.75 -10.95 14.55
CA ASP A 82 -8.13 -10.54 14.84
C ASP A 82 -8.33 -9.36 15.85
N PRO A 83 -8.95 -8.24 15.43
CA PRO A 83 -9.33 -7.15 16.35
C PRO A 83 -10.46 -7.50 17.35
N MET A 84 -11.14 -8.64 17.20
CA MET A 84 -12.20 -9.09 18.14
C MET A 84 -11.67 -9.87 19.35
N VAL A 85 -10.42 -10.36 19.31
CA VAL A 85 -9.86 -11.27 20.34
C VAL A 85 -8.70 -10.63 21.12
N ALA A 86 -8.28 -9.41 20.75
CA ALA A 86 -7.26 -8.70 21.49
C ALA A 86 -7.83 -8.21 22.84
N ASP A 87 -7.49 -8.92 23.92
CA ASP A 87 -7.71 -8.48 25.29
C ASP A 87 -7.15 -7.06 25.44
N LYS A 88 -7.99 -6.14 25.95
CA LYS A 88 -7.67 -4.70 26.10
C LYS A 88 -6.50 -4.42 27.07
N GLU A 89 -5.88 -5.45 27.61
CA GLU A 89 -4.83 -5.40 28.62
C GLU A 89 -3.44 -5.81 28.09
N GLU A 90 -3.32 -6.32 26.86
CA GLU A 90 -2.01 -6.60 26.25
C GLU A 90 -1.43 -5.34 25.57
N PRO A 91 -0.11 -5.09 25.68
CA PRO A 91 0.53 -3.96 25.00
C PRO A 91 0.32 -4.10 23.50
N GLY A 92 -0.40 -3.14 22.89
CA GLY A 92 -0.94 -3.23 21.53
C GLY A 92 0.03 -3.70 20.44
N PHE A 93 -0.52 -4.33 19.39
CA PHE A 93 0.21 -4.88 18.25
C PHE A 93 0.78 -3.78 17.33
N ASP A 94 1.89 -4.09 16.66
CA ASP A 94 2.53 -3.21 15.67
C ASP A 94 1.94 -3.39 14.27
N SER A 95 1.35 -4.57 14.02
CA SER A 95 0.61 -4.91 12.80
C SER A 95 -0.48 -5.97 13.06
N LEU A 96 -1.45 -6.09 12.15
CA LEU A 96 -2.51 -7.09 12.21
C LEU A 96 -2.57 -7.91 10.92
N VAL A 97 -2.75 -9.22 11.06
CA VAL A 97 -3.16 -10.10 9.96
C VAL A 97 -4.66 -10.35 10.00
N GLY A 98 -5.26 -10.45 8.83
CA GLY A 98 -6.65 -10.85 8.69
C GLY A 98 -6.89 -12.32 8.95
N ARG A 99 -8.09 -12.61 9.46
CA ARG A 99 -8.63 -13.97 9.52
C ARG A 99 -10.04 -13.93 8.97
N SER A 100 -10.28 -14.60 7.85
CA SER A 100 -11.58 -14.55 7.18
C SER A 100 -12.66 -15.40 7.89
N GLU A 101 -13.37 -14.83 8.88
CA GLU A 101 -14.70 -15.34 9.31
C GLU A 101 -15.74 -14.21 9.44
N SER A 102 -16.89 -14.41 8.81
CA SER A 102 -17.85 -13.41 8.27
C SER A 102 -18.23 -12.24 9.17
N GLY A 103 -18.07 -10.99 8.69
CA GLY A 103 -18.82 -9.81 9.18
C GLY A 103 -17.98 -8.59 9.59
N SER A 104 -18.08 -7.51 8.80
CA SER A 104 -17.78 -6.11 9.17
C SER A 104 -16.34 -5.66 9.51
N GLY A 105 -15.32 -6.24 8.86
CA GLY A 105 -13.94 -5.73 8.94
C GLY A 105 -12.90 -6.81 8.67
N LYS A 106 -13.05 -7.53 7.55
CA LYS A 106 -12.16 -8.64 7.21
C LYS A 106 -10.95 -8.13 6.46
N LEU A 107 -9.84 -8.01 7.17
CA LEU A 107 -8.54 -8.20 6.54
C LEU A 107 -8.53 -9.64 5.96
N ASP A 108 -8.02 -9.80 4.76
CA ASP A 108 -7.83 -11.10 4.12
C ASP A 108 -6.63 -11.84 4.78
N ASP A 109 -6.59 -13.17 4.70
CA ASP A 109 -5.51 -13.98 5.32
C ASP A 109 -4.13 -13.64 4.72
N ASP A 110 -4.12 -13.02 3.53
CA ASP A 110 -2.95 -12.58 2.78
C ASP A 110 -2.60 -11.09 2.97
N GLU A 111 -3.32 -10.37 3.84
CA GLU A 111 -3.14 -8.94 4.12
C GLU A 111 -2.54 -8.68 5.50
N LEU A 112 -1.51 -7.84 5.54
CA LEU A 112 -0.90 -7.34 6.76
C LEU A 112 -1.09 -5.83 6.86
N LEU A 113 -1.82 -5.38 7.88
CA LEU A 113 -2.05 -3.97 8.19
C LEU A 113 -1.00 -3.47 9.18
N VAL A 114 -0.18 -2.50 8.78
CA VAL A 114 0.94 -1.98 9.58
C VAL A 114 0.64 -0.57 10.09
N PHE A 115 0.67 -0.35 11.40
CA PHE A 115 0.24 0.93 11.99
C PHE A 115 1.31 2.03 11.96
N ASN A 116 2.59 1.64 11.98
CA ASN A 116 3.69 2.60 11.91
C ASN A 116 4.15 2.78 10.45
N PRO A 117 3.95 3.97 9.83
CA PRO A 117 4.36 4.18 8.44
C PRO A 117 5.87 4.09 8.21
N ARG A 118 6.68 4.29 9.25
CA ARG A 118 8.14 4.15 9.17
C ARG A 118 8.59 2.69 9.13
N ALA A 119 7.70 1.74 9.41
CA ALA A 119 7.97 0.31 9.36
C ALA A 119 7.82 -0.27 7.94
N VAL A 120 7.27 0.49 6.98
CA VAL A 120 7.12 0.07 5.58
C VAL A 120 8.14 0.82 4.73
N LEU A 121 9.13 0.10 4.21
CA LEU A 121 10.28 0.65 3.50
C LEU A 121 10.18 0.34 2.01
N PRO A 122 9.84 1.32 1.14
CA PRO A 122 9.84 1.13 -0.30
C PRO A 122 11.22 0.66 -0.79
N CYS A 123 11.26 -0.47 -1.48
CA CYS A 123 12.50 -1.04 -2.03
C CYS A 123 12.52 -0.93 -3.56
N PHE A 124 11.40 -1.27 -4.21
CA PHE A 124 11.29 -1.22 -5.66
C PHE A 124 9.95 -0.61 -6.07
N LEU A 125 9.98 0.17 -7.15
CA LEU A 125 8.78 0.61 -7.87
C LEU A 125 8.72 -0.17 -9.18
N ILE A 126 7.64 -0.93 -9.37
CA ILE A 126 7.37 -1.69 -10.58
C ILE A 126 6.32 -0.93 -11.38
N VAL A 127 6.72 -0.39 -12.53
CA VAL A 127 5.81 0.21 -13.52
C VAL A 127 5.45 -0.86 -14.54
N TYR A 128 4.17 -1.07 -14.76
CA TYR A 128 3.66 -2.13 -15.63
C TYR A 128 2.46 -1.62 -16.43
N SER A 129 2.18 -2.27 -17.56
CA SER A 129 0.94 -2.11 -18.31
C SER A 129 0.00 -3.27 -17.99
N VAL A 130 -1.30 -2.99 -17.93
CA VAL A 130 -2.36 -3.99 -17.83
C VAL A 130 -2.67 -4.56 -19.21
#